data_AF-A0A0F8ZCW4-F1
#
_entry.id   AF-A0A0F8ZCW4-F1
#
_cell.length_a   1.000
_cell.length_b   1.000
_cell.length_c   1.000
_cell.angle_alpha   90.00
_cell.angle_beta   90.00
_cell.angle_gamma   90.00
#
_symmetry.space_group_name_H-M   'P 1'
#
loop_
_entity.id
_entity.type
_entity.pdbx_description
1 polymer ?
#
loop_
_entity_poly.entity_id
_entity_poly.type
_entity_poly.pdbx_seq_one_letter_code
_entity_poly.pdbx_strand_id
1 'polypeptide(L)'
;NFWGCYIYKMKKIIFLNLKLSQIQPMFELHRFQTPNNDGVWNKEGVSIKLTIVPPVWATWWFRGFITAVLLGAGFIAYRLRIRSIEAHRRELIELVEERTTELSRTNGLLEKEIDSRRLAEEALARKAALTAVASERNRLARDLHDSVTQSLYSLTLFTQAALELGETGKSEQIKHNLTRIADTAGQSLKEMRLLVYNLRSIALEDEGLVGALRHRLDSVEGRAGVQTRFMVKPEGAIELPTAVEEGLYRVLHRKR
;
A
#
# COMPACT_ATOMS: atom_id res chain seq x y z
N ASN A 1 -54.29 -22.49 -16.36
CA ASN A 1 -54.15 -23.55 -17.40
C ASN A 1 -54.85 -23.20 -18.73
N PHE A 2 -54.68 -21.97 -19.22
CA PHE A 2 -55.29 -21.47 -20.46
C PHE A 2 -54.59 -22.04 -21.72
N TRP A 3 -53.27 -22.25 -21.62
CA TRP A 3 -52.44 -22.83 -22.70
C TRP A 3 -52.76 -24.31 -23.00
N GLY A 4 -53.11 -25.10 -21.99
CA GLY A 4 -53.48 -26.51 -22.17
C GLY A 4 -54.77 -26.71 -22.96
N CYS A 5 -55.77 -25.83 -22.76
CA CYS A 5 -57.04 -25.87 -23.49
C CYS A 5 -56.87 -25.44 -24.97
N TYR A 6 -55.96 -24.49 -25.23
CA TYR A 6 -55.67 -24.01 -26.58
C TYR A 6 -54.93 -25.05 -27.43
N ILE A 7 -53.96 -25.76 -26.84
CA ILE A 7 -53.22 -26.85 -27.50
C ILE A 7 -54.16 -28.03 -27.81
N TYR A 8 -55.11 -28.35 -26.93
CA TYR A 8 -56.08 -29.41 -27.16
C TYR A 8 -57.08 -29.06 -28.27
N LYS A 9 -57.56 -27.81 -28.33
CA LYS A 9 -58.41 -27.31 -29.43
C LYS A 9 -57.67 -27.33 -30.78
N MET A 10 -56.40 -26.91 -30.81
CA MET A 10 -55.56 -26.96 -32.00
C MET A 10 -55.31 -28.39 -32.49
N LYS A 11 -54.96 -29.33 -31.59
CA LYS A 11 -54.81 -30.76 -31.95
C LYS A 11 -56.11 -31.33 -32.53
N LYS A 12 -57.27 -31.02 -31.94
CA LYS A 12 -58.57 -31.50 -32.43
C LYS A 12 -58.91 -30.93 -33.81
N ILE A 13 -58.59 -29.66 -34.08
CA ILE A 13 -58.81 -29.01 -35.38
C ILE A 13 -57.87 -29.57 -36.46
N ILE A 14 -56.61 -29.83 -36.11
CA ILE A 14 -55.63 -30.43 -37.04
C ILE A 14 -56.02 -31.88 -37.36
N PHE A 15 -56.43 -32.67 -36.36
CA PHE A 15 -56.84 -34.07 -36.54
C PHE A 15 -58.15 -34.20 -37.33
N LEU A 16 -59.12 -33.28 -37.10
CA LEU A 16 -60.36 -33.25 -37.87
C LEU A 16 -60.13 -32.87 -39.33
N ASN A 17 -59.22 -31.94 -39.60
CA ASN A 17 -58.88 -31.51 -40.96
C ASN A 17 -58.00 -32.51 -41.73
N LEU A 18 -57.12 -33.24 -41.05
CA LEU A 18 -56.34 -34.31 -41.69
C LEU A 18 -57.26 -35.44 -42.19
N LYS A 19 -58.37 -35.70 -41.47
CA LYS A 19 -59.40 -36.67 -41.87
C LYS A 19 -60.26 -36.18 -43.05
N LEU A 20 -60.46 -34.87 -43.18
CA LEU A 20 -61.20 -34.25 -44.29
C LEU A 20 -60.37 -34.10 -45.58
N SER A 21 -59.03 -33.99 -45.47
CA SER A 21 -58.12 -33.88 -46.63
C SER A 21 -57.94 -35.20 -47.41
N GLN A 22 -58.20 -36.35 -46.77
CA GLN A 22 -58.15 -37.69 -47.40
C GLN A 22 -59.43 -38.07 -48.14
N ILE A 23 -60.48 -37.24 -48.09
CA ILE A 23 -61.74 -37.47 -48.79
C ILE A 23 -61.64 -36.75 -50.14
N GLN A 24 -61.52 -37.50 -51.24
CA GLN A 24 -61.65 -36.94 -52.58
C GLN A 24 -62.97 -36.15 -52.70
N PRO A 25 -62.98 -34.94 -53.28
CA PRO A 25 -64.19 -34.12 -53.34
C PRO A 25 -65.03 -34.60 -54.52
N MET A 26 -65.72 -35.71 -54.33
CA MET A 26 -66.82 -36.12 -55.20
C MET A 26 -67.98 -36.53 -54.31
N PHE A 27 -68.58 -35.54 -53.65
CA PHE A 27 -69.92 -35.71 -53.13
C PHE A 27 -70.88 -35.60 -54.32
N GLU A 28 -71.28 -36.74 -54.90
CA GLU A 28 -72.55 -36.78 -55.60
C GLU A 28 -73.66 -36.66 -54.56
N LEU A 29 -74.39 -35.54 -54.57
CA LEU A 29 -75.62 -35.42 -53.80
C LEU A 29 -76.61 -36.45 -54.35
N HIS A 30 -76.92 -37.47 -53.56
CA HIS A 30 -77.95 -38.45 -53.90
C HIS A 30 -79.30 -37.73 -54.07
N ARG A 31 -79.77 -37.76 -55.32
CA ARG A 31 -81.13 -37.52 -55.86
C ARG A 31 -82.18 -37.06 -54.85
N PHE A 32 -82.34 -35.75 -54.69
CA PHE A 32 -83.56 -35.18 -54.09
C PHE A 32 -84.61 -34.98 -55.18
N GLN A 33 -85.68 -35.77 -55.12
CA GLN A 33 -86.87 -35.59 -55.94
C GLN A 33 -87.80 -34.62 -55.21
N THR A 34 -88.15 -33.50 -55.85
CA THR A 34 -89.22 -32.63 -55.38
C THR A 34 -90.34 -32.63 -56.43
N PRO A 35 -91.60 -32.83 -56.04
CA PRO A 35 -92.73 -32.79 -56.97
C PRO A 35 -93.00 -31.35 -57.42
N ASN A 36 -93.27 -31.14 -58.70
CA ASN A 36 -93.85 -29.88 -59.18
C ASN A 36 -95.34 -29.82 -58.82
N ASN A 37 -95.93 -28.62 -58.84
CA ASN A 37 -97.29 -28.33 -58.36
C ASN A 37 -98.43 -29.13 -59.05
N ASP A 38 -98.12 -29.86 -60.12
CA ASP A 38 -99.08 -30.67 -60.90
C ASP A 38 -98.88 -32.21 -60.72
N GLY A 39 -98.14 -32.64 -59.69
CA GLY A 39 -98.07 -34.06 -59.29
C GLY A 39 -97.24 -34.97 -60.22
N VAL A 40 -96.57 -34.43 -61.24
CA VAL A 40 -95.69 -35.19 -62.14
C VAL A 40 -94.24 -35.15 -61.63
N TRP A 41 -93.66 -36.33 -61.37
CA TRP A 41 -92.28 -36.50 -60.92
C TRP A 41 -91.31 -36.31 -62.10
N ASN A 42 -90.51 -35.24 -62.08
CA ASN A 42 -89.46 -35.05 -63.08
C ASN A 42 -88.31 -36.05 -62.87
N LYS A 43 -87.97 -36.84 -63.91
CA LYS A 43 -86.94 -37.90 -63.86
C LYS A 43 -85.53 -37.39 -64.20
N GLU A 44 -85.39 -36.15 -64.66
CA GLU A 44 -84.09 -35.52 -64.95
C GLU A 44 -83.69 -34.61 -63.79
N GLY A 45 -83.04 -35.19 -62.77
CA GLY A 45 -82.47 -34.43 -61.67
C GLY A 45 -81.25 -33.62 -62.11
N VAL A 46 -81.26 -32.30 -61.91
CA VAL A 46 -80.11 -31.44 -62.16
C VAL A 46 -79.05 -31.67 -61.07
N SER A 47 -77.87 -32.18 -61.44
CA SER A 47 -76.74 -32.33 -60.54
C SER A 47 -75.93 -31.02 -60.49
N ILE A 48 -76.00 -30.31 -59.37
CA ILE A 48 -75.14 -29.13 -59.13
C ILE A 48 -73.80 -29.64 -58.60
N LYS A 49 -72.75 -29.56 -59.42
CA LYS A 49 -71.37 -29.80 -58.97
C LYS A 49 -70.93 -28.67 -58.04
N LEU A 50 -71.07 -28.88 -56.74
CA LEU A 50 -70.52 -27.98 -55.73
C LEU A 50 -69.02 -28.28 -55.53
N THR A 51 -68.15 -27.50 -56.16
CA THR A 51 -66.71 -27.59 -55.92
C THR A 51 -66.34 -26.75 -54.69
N ILE A 52 -66.04 -27.41 -53.57
CA ILE A 52 -65.49 -26.75 -52.39
C ILE A 52 -64.02 -26.43 -52.69
N VAL A 53 -63.71 -25.14 -52.90
CA VAL A 53 -62.33 -24.69 -53.07
C VAL A 53 -61.59 -24.92 -51.74
N PRO A 54 -60.41 -25.56 -51.75
CA PRO A 54 -59.67 -25.85 -50.53
C PRO A 54 -59.34 -24.56 -49.78
N PRO A 55 -59.44 -24.56 -48.44
CA PRO A 55 -59.26 -23.35 -47.67
C PRO A 55 -57.81 -22.87 -47.72
N VAL A 56 -57.61 -21.55 -47.70
CA VAL A 56 -56.30 -20.90 -47.92
C VAL A 56 -55.18 -21.39 -46.98
N TRP A 57 -55.51 -21.87 -45.78
CA TRP A 57 -54.51 -22.36 -44.82
C TRP A 57 -54.01 -23.79 -45.12
N ALA A 58 -54.69 -24.52 -46.01
CA ALA A 58 -54.29 -25.85 -46.47
C ALA A 58 -53.38 -25.81 -47.71
N THR A 59 -53.21 -24.64 -48.34
CA THR A 59 -52.36 -24.50 -49.52
C THR A 59 -50.87 -24.48 -49.15
N TRP A 60 -50.05 -25.03 -50.03
CA TRP A 60 -48.60 -25.11 -49.83
C TRP A 60 -47.96 -23.71 -49.76
N TRP A 61 -48.46 -22.74 -50.54
CA TRP A 61 -47.93 -21.37 -50.54
C TRP A 61 -48.16 -20.65 -49.21
N PHE A 62 -49.32 -20.86 -48.56
CA PHE A 62 -49.62 -20.25 -47.26
C PHE A 62 -48.72 -20.82 -46.15
N ARG A 63 -48.47 -22.14 -46.17
CA ARG A 63 -47.53 -22.79 -45.24
C ARG A 63 -46.10 -22.27 -45.43
N GLY A 64 -45.66 -22.13 -46.68
CA GLY A 64 -44.35 -21.55 -47.03
C GLY A 64 -44.21 -20.11 -46.50
N PHE A 65 -45.26 -19.31 -46.64
CA PHE A 65 -45.29 -17.96 -46.10
C PHE A 65 -45.16 -17.95 -44.57
N ILE A 66 -45.94 -18.77 -43.85
CA ILE A 66 -45.85 -18.86 -42.38
C ILE A 66 -44.46 -19.33 -41.93
N THR A 67 -43.87 -20.33 -42.60
CA THR A 67 -42.50 -20.77 -42.27
C THR A 67 -41.48 -19.66 -42.50
N ALA A 68 -41.61 -18.89 -43.57
CA ALA A 68 -40.73 -17.75 -43.84
C ALA A 68 -40.89 -16.65 -42.78
N VAL A 69 -42.12 -16.37 -42.34
CA VAL A 69 -42.39 -15.41 -41.25
C VAL A 69 -41.77 -15.88 -39.93
N LEU A 70 -41.90 -17.16 -39.57
CA LEU A 70 -41.30 -17.70 -38.35
C LEU A 70 -39.77 -17.66 -38.39
N LEU A 71 -39.15 -18.00 -39.51
CA LEU A 71 -37.71 -17.89 -39.71
C LEU A 71 -37.25 -16.43 -39.65
N GLY A 72 -37.98 -15.51 -40.29
CA GLY A 72 -37.71 -14.09 -40.23
C GLY A 72 -37.82 -13.53 -38.81
N ALA A 73 -38.87 -13.89 -38.07
CA ALA A 73 -39.05 -13.50 -36.67
C ALA A 73 -37.92 -14.05 -35.78
N GLY A 74 -37.53 -15.31 -35.95
CA GLY A 74 -36.40 -15.92 -35.24
C GLY A 74 -35.07 -15.23 -35.56
N PHE A 75 -34.83 -14.92 -36.84
CA PHE A 75 -33.64 -14.18 -37.27
C PHE A 75 -33.61 -12.76 -36.67
N ILE A 76 -34.74 -12.04 -36.66
CA ILE A 76 -34.86 -10.71 -36.03
C ILE A 76 -34.58 -10.80 -34.53
N ALA A 77 -35.19 -11.77 -33.82
CA ALA A 77 -34.95 -11.98 -32.39
C ALA A 77 -33.48 -12.29 -32.08
N TYR A 78 -32.84 -13.15 -32.89
CA TYR A 78 -31.41 -13.46 -32.79
C TYR A 78 -30.55 -12.21 -33.00
N ARG A 79 -30.84 -11.40 -34.02
CA ARG A 79 -30.12 -10.15 -34.31
C ARG A 79 -30.27 -9.13 -33.17
N LEU A 80 -31.47 -8.99 -32.61
CA LEU A 80 -31.71 -8.13 -31.45
C LEU A 80 -30.96 -8.63 -30.21
N ARG A 81 -30.95 -9.96 -29.97
CA ARG A 81 -30.23 -10.57 -28.86
C ARG A 81 -28.73 -10.31 -28.95
N ILE A 82 -28.12 -10.48 -30.13
CA ILE A 82 -26.70 -10.18 -30.33
C ILE A 82 -26.39 -8.72 -30.05
N ARG A 83 -27.20 -7.79 -30.58
CA ARG A 83 -27.02 -6.37 -30.32
C ARG A 83 -27.09 -6.04 -28.83
N SER A 84 -27.99 -6.68 -28.09
CA SER A 84 -28.09 -6.50 -26.64
C SER A 84 -26.85 -7.00 -25.90
N ILE A 85 -26.31 -8.15 -26.30
CA ILE A 85 -25.11 -8.75 -25.68
C ILE A 85 -23.89 -7.89 -25.94
N GLU A 86 -23.73 -7.41 -27.17
CA GLU A 86 -22.63 -6.50 -27.53
C GLU A 86 -22.71 -5.17 -26.78
N ALA A 87 -23.92 -4.65 -26.52
CA ALA A 87 -24.11 -3.44 -25.71
C ALA A 87 -23.64 -3.64 -24.26
N HIS A 88 -24.09 -4.71 -23.58
CA HIS A 88 -23.65 -5.00 -22.22
C HIS A 88 -22.14 -5.26 -22.16
N ARG A 89 -21.57 -5.96 -23.15
CA ARG A 89 -20.13 -6.22 -23.19
C ARG A 89 -19.31 -4.92 -23.26
N ARG A 90 -19.77 -3.92 -24.02
CA ARG A 90 -19.11 -2.61 -24.09
C ARG A 90 -19.14 -1.88 -22.76
N GLU A 91 -20.30 -1.82 -22.11
CA GLU A 91 -20.46 -1.20 -20.80
C GLU A 91 -19.57 -1.87 -19.74
N LEU A 92 -19.50 -3.20 -19.72
CA LEU A 92 -18.61 -3.92 -18.80
C LEU A 92 -17.13 -3.60 -19.06
N ILE A 93 -16.70 -3.52 -20.31
CA ILE A 93 -15.31 -3.19 -20.67
C ILE A 93 -14.99 -1.76 -20.21
N GLU A 94 -15.89 -0.81 -20.47
CA GLU A 94 -15.74 0.58 -20.07
C GLU A 94 -15.66 0.72 -18.54
N LEU A 95 -16.54 0.03 -17.80
CA LEU A 95 -16.51 0.04 -16.34
C LEU A 95 -15.21 -0.58 -15.78
N VAL A 96 -14.72 -1.65 -16.39
CA VAL A 96 -13.44 -2.26 -15.98
C VAL A 96 -12.29 -1.30 -16.25
N GLU A 97 -12.26 -0.60 -17.38
CA GLU A 97 -11.25 0.43 -17.66
C GLU A 97 -11.35 1.60 -16.68
N GLU A 98 -12.55 2.08 -16.38
CA GLU A 98 -12.77 3.15 -15.39
C GLU A 98 -12.28 2.72 -14.00
N ARG A 99 -12.65 1.52 -13.54
CA ARG A 99 -12.23 1.02 -12.21
C ARG A 99 -10.76 0.70 -12.14
N THR A 100 -10.15 0.18 -13.21
CA THR A 100 -8.71 -0.08 -13.24
C THR A 100 -7.92 1.21 -13.23
N THR A 101 -8.35 2.24 -13.95
CA THR A 101 -7.70 3.56 -13.92
C THR A 101 -7.86 4.27 -12.58
N GLU A 102 -9.06 4.21 -11.98
CA GLU A 102 -9.31 4.73 -10.63
C GLU A 102 -8.47 4.00 -9.57
N LEU A 103 -8.42 2.67 -9.63
CA LEU A 103 -7.65 1.85 -8.70
C LEU A 103 -6.14 2.11 -8.87
N SER A 104 -5.63 2.15 -10.10
CA SER A 104 -4.23 2.51 -10.38
C SER A 104 -3.90 3.91 -9.91
N ARG A 105 -4.82 4.87 -10.04
CA ARG A 105 -4.64 6.23 -9.52
C ARG A 105 -4.57 6.23 -8.00
N THR A 106 -5.49 5.54 -7.34
CA THR A 106 -5.54 5.46 -5.87
C THR A 106 -4.31 4.75 -5.32
N ASN A 107 -3.90 3.65 -5.94
CA ASN A 107 -2.67 2.93 -5.58
C ASN A 107 -1.44 3.84 -5.73
N GLY A 108 -1.30 4.57 -6.84
CA GLY A 108 -0.18 5.50 -7.01
C GLY A 108 -0.18 6.66 -6.01
N LEU A 109 -1.35 7.10 -5.51
CA LEU A 109 -1.44 8.08 -4.42
C LEU A 109 -1.04 7.46 -3.07
N LEU A 110 -1.49 6.24 -2.79
CA LEU A 110 -1.15 5.51 -1.56
C LEU A 110 0.35 5.20 -1.49
N GLU A 111 0.97 4.80 -2.60
CA GLU A 111 2.42 4.59 -2.68
C GLU A 111 3.19 5.86 -2.30
N LYS A 112 2.78 7.02 -2.84
CA LYS A 112 3.38 8.32 -2.48
C LYS A 112 3.20 8.68 -1.01
N GLU A 113 2.02 8.42 -0.45
CA GLU A 113 1.76 8.65 0.98
C GLU A 113 2.64 7.75 1.85
N ILE A 114 2.77 6.46 1.50
CA ILE A 114 3.66 5.51 2.20
C ILE A 114 5.10 5.99 2.17
N ASP A 115 5.60 6.41 1.00
CA ASP A 115 6.96 6.92 0.87
C ASP A 115 7.18 8.19 1.70
N SER A 116 6.23 9.12 1.69
CA SER A 116 6.32 10.34 2.50
C SER A 116 6.33 10.04 4.01
N ARG A 117 5.52 9.07 4.46
CA ARG A 117 5.48 8.64 5.86
C ARG A 117 6.76 7.95 6.28
N ARG A 118 7.29 7.07 5.42
CA ARG A 118 8.56 6.39 5.67
C ARG A 118 9.70 7.39 5.84
N LEU A 119 9.80 8.38 4.94
CA LEU A 119 10.82 9.42 5.04
C LEU A 119 10.65 10.26 6.33
N ALA A 120 9.41 10.56 6.72
CA ALA A 120 9.14 11.27 7.97
C ALA A 120 9.50 10.44 9.21
N GLU A 121 9.21 9.15 9.22
CA GLU A 121 9.58 8.21 10.29
C GLU A 121 11.09 8.07 10.42
N GLU A 122 11.81 7.91 9.30
CA GLU A 122 13.27 7.84 9.27
C GLU A 122 13.90 9.15 9.80
N ALA A 123 13.36 10.30 9.41
CA ALA A 123 13.80 11.60 9.92
C ALA A 123 13.54 11.74 11.43
N LEU A 124 12.38 11.29 11.92
CA LEU A 124 12.04 11.32 13.34
C LEU A 124 12.93 10.38 14.15
N ALA A 125 13.16 9.16 13.67
CA ALA A 125 14.06 8.19 14.29
C ALA A 125 15.49 8.74 14.39
N ARG A 126 15.98 9.38 13.32
CA ARG A 126 17.29 10.04 13.32
C ARG A 126 17.35 11.16 14.35
N LYS A 127 16.31 12.01 14.42
CA LYS A 127 16.23 13.08 15.43
C LYS A 127 16.20 12.53 16.85
N ALA A 128 15.44 11.45 17.08
CA ALA A 128 15.37 10.79 18.38
C ALA A 128 16.73 10.21 18.79
N ALA A 129 17.45 9.56 17.87
CA ALA A 129 18.79 9.04 18.11
C ALA A 129 19.78 10.15 18.50
N LEU A 130 19.80 11.25 17.73
CA LEU A 130 20.65 12.41 18.05
C LEU A 130 20.32 13.02 19.42
N THR A 131 19.03 13.12 19.74
CA THR A 131 18.58 13.64 21.04
C THR A 131 18.97 12.71 22.18
N ALA A 132 18.88 11.39 21.98
CA ALA A 132 19.28 10.38 22.96
C ALA A 132 20.78 10.46 23.24
N VAL A 133 21.62 10.56 22.21
CA VAL A 133 23.07 10.74 22.35
C VAL A 133 23.40 12.03 23.11
N ALA A 134 22.76 13.15 22.75
CA ALA A 134 22.95 14.42 23.45
C ALA A 134 22.50 14.38 24.92
N SER A 135 21.38 13.71 25.20
CA SER A 135 20.88 13.48 26.56
C SER A 135 21.87 12.66 27.39
N GLU A 136 22.42 11.59 26.82
CA GLU A 136 23.39 10.74 27.49
C GLU A 136 24.69 11.49 27.79
N ARG A 137 25.18 12.32 26.84
CA ARG A 137 26.30 13.23 27.08
C ARG A 137 26.04 14.15 28.28
N ASN A 138 24.85 14.73 28.36
CA ASN A 138 24.51 15.66 29.43
C ASN A 138 24.31 14.95 30.79
N ARG A 139 23.92 13.67 30.77
CA ARG A 139 23.89 12.80 31.95
C ARG A 139 25.31 12.54 32.46
N LEU A 140 26.22 12.10 31.58
CA LEU A 140 27.62 11.84 31.92
C LEU A 140 28.36 13.09 32.44
N ALA A 141 28.04 14.27 31.92
CA ALA A 141 28.60 15.54 32.41
C ALA A 141 28.16 15.85 33.85
N ARG A 142 26.90 15.54 34.21
CA ARG A 142 26.41 15.65 35.60
C ARG A 142 27.08 14.64 36.52
N ASP A 143 27.13 13.36 36.11
CA ASP A 143 27.81 12.31 36.87
C ASP A 143 29.29 12.68 37.15
N LEU A 144 29.96 13.29 36.15
CA LEU A 144 31.32 13.83 36.31
C LEU A 144 31.37 14.96 37.33
N HIS A 145 30.50 15.96 37.20
CA HIS A 145 30.45 17.10 38.09
C HIS A 145 30.25 16.65 39.55
N ASP A 146 29.35 15.70 39.79
CA ASP A 146 29.03 15.20 41.13
C ASP A 146 30.22 14.46 41.75
N SER A 147 30.86 13.54 41.00
CA SER A 147 32.06 12.83 41.47
C SER A 147 33.22 13.78 41.79
N VAL A 148 33.48 14.75 40.90
CA VAL A 148 34.54 15.76 41.11
C VAL A 148 34.23 16.63 42.33
N THR A 149 32.98 17.05 42.51
CA THR A 149 32.56 17.86 43.65
C THR A 149 32.74 17.11 44.97
N GLN A 150 32.33 15.85 45.03
CA GLN A 150 32.53 14.99 46.21
C GLN A 150 34.01 14.81 46.56
N SER A 151 34.84 14.66 45.53
CA SER A 151 36.29 14.54 45.69
C SER A 151 36.92 15.82 46.23
N LEU A 152 36.55 16.97 45.67
CA LEU A 152 37.02 18.29 46.13
C LEU A 152 36.59 18.58 47.57
N TYR A 153 35.37 18.17 47.95
CA TYR A 153 34.90 18.27 49.33
C TYR A 153 35.77 17.44 50.28
N SER A 154 36.08 16.19 49.91
CA SER A 154 36.93 15.30 50.70
C SER A 154 38.35 15.85 50.85
N LEU A 155 38.93 16.38 49.76
CA LEU A 155 40.23 17.04 49.79
C LEU A 155 40.23 18.25 50.74
N THR A 156 39.18 19.07 50.71
CA THR A 156 39.03 20.23 51.59
C THR A 156 38.98 19.80 53.06
N LEU A 157 38.20 18.77 53.38
CA LEU A 157 38.08 18.23 54.74
C LEU A 157 39.40 17.66 55.27
N PHE A 158 40.10 16.84 54.47
CA PHE A 158 41.40 16.30 54.91
C PHE A 158 42.47 17.37 55.02
N THR A 159 42.41 18.41 54.19
CA THR A 159 43.34 19.55 54.28
C THR A 159 43.12 20.32 55.57
N GLN A 160 41.87 20.61 55.93
CA GLN A 160 41.53 21.26 57.20
C GLN A 160 41.98 20.42 58.40
N ALA A 161 41.69 19.12 58.39
CA ALA A 161 42.12 18.21 59.46
C ALA A 161 43.66 18.13 59.58
N ALA A 162 44.39 18.15 58.46
CA ALA A 162 45.86 18.16 58.48
C ALA A 162 46.42 19.48 59.05
N LEU A 163 45.79 20.62 58.74
CA LEU A 163 46.17 21.93 59.27
C LEU A 163 45.96 22.00 60.79
N GLU A 164 44.81 21.54 61.30
CA GLU A 164 44.49 21.51 62.73
C GLU A 164 45.44 20.59 63.52
N LEU A 165 45.81 19.44 62.95
CA LEU A 165 46.80 18.53 63.55
C LEU A 165 48.22 19.08 63.54
N GLY A 166 48.55 19.99 62.61
CA GLY A 166 49.80 20.74 62.54
C GLY A 166 50.06 21.57 63.79
N GLU A 167 49.01 22.17 64.35
CA GLU A 167 49.10 22.98 65.57
C GLU A 167 49.34 22.14 66.84
N THR A 168 49.03 20.85 66.80
CA THR A 168 49.16 19.92 67.95
C THR A 168 50.41 19.03 67.89
N GLY A 169 51.23 19.15 66.85
CA GLY A 169 52.50 18.42 66.70
C GLY A 169 52.37 16.92 66.36
N LYS A 170 51.19 16.44 65.95
CA LYS A 170 50.92 15.02 65.68
C LYS A 170 51.34 14.59 64.26
N SER A 171 52.64 14.54 64.03
CA SER A 171 53.27 14.33 62.71
C SER A 171 52.74 13.10 61.92
N GLU A 172 52.49 11.97 62.58
CA GLU A 172 51.97 10.76 61.91
C GLU A 172 50.53 10.93 61.38
N GLN A 173 49.68 11.66 62.10
CA GLN A 173 48.30 11.89 61.66
C GLN A 173 48.23 12.91 60.52
N ILE A 174 49.14 13.89 60.51
CA ILE A 174 49.35 14.82 59.39
C ILE A 174 49.75 14.03 58.13
N LYS A 175 50.75 13.15 58.26
CA LYS A 175 51.22 12.31 57.15
C LYS A 175 50.11 11.41 56.62
N HIS A 176 49.30 10.81 57.48
CA HIS A 176 48.13 10.03 57.08
C HIS A 176 47.12 10.85 56.26
N ASN A 177 46.74 12.04 56.72
CA ASN A 177 45.81 12.91 56.00
C ASN A 177 46.39 13.40 54.67
N LEU A 178 47.67 13.75 54.61
CA LEU A 178 48.35 14.11 53.36
C LEU A 178 48.35 12.96 52.34
N THR A 179 48.57 11.72 52.79
CA THR A 179 48.44 10.54 51.93
C THR A 179 47.01 10.38 51.42
N ARG A 180 45.98 10.53 52.28
CA ARG A 180 44.58 10.49 51.85
C ARG A 180 44.22 11.56 50.82
N ILE A 181 44.78 12.77 50.96
CA ILE A 181 44.64 13.84 49.98
C ILE A 181 45.26 13.41 48.64
N ALA A 182 46.49 12.91 48.66
CA ALA A 182 47.18 12.47 47.44
C ALA A 182 46.45 11.33 46.72
N ASP A 183 45.98 10.33 47.47
CA ASP A 183 45.24 9.19 46.93
C ASP A 183 43.90 9.62 46.33
N THR A 184 43.13 10.42 47.08
CA THR A 184 41.82 10.92 46.62
C THR A 184 41.99 11.77 45.37
N ALA A 185 42.94 12.72 45.37
CA ALA A 185 43.20 13.57 44.21
C ALA A 185 43.67 12.74 42.98
N GLY A 186 44.54 11.76 43.20
CA GLY A 186 45.03 10.87 42.14
C GLY A 186 43.91 10.04 41.51
N GLN A 187 43.03 9.48 42.35
CA GLN A 187 41.90 8.67 41.90
C GLN A 187 40.86 9.50 41.14
N SER A 188 40.47 10.66 41.65
CA SER A 188 39.51 11.55 40.98
C SER A 188 40.04 12.07 39.65
N LEU A 189 41.35 12.38 39.56
CA LEU A 189 41.97 12.75 38.29
C LEU A 189 41.97 11.60 37.27
N LYS A 190 42.10 10.34 37.73
CA LYS A 190 42.03 9.17 36.86
C LYS A 190 40.61 8.94 36.34
N GLU A 191 39.61 9.02 37.20
CA GLU A 191 38.20 8.89 36.83
C GLU A 191 37.75 9.99 35.87
N MET A 192 38.10 11.25 36.16
CA MET A 192 37.84 12.39 35.29
C MET A 192 38.52 12.25 33.92
N ARG A 193 39.77 11.74 33.87
CA ARG A 193 40.46 11.50 32.59
C ARG A 193 39.80 10.42 31.75
N LEU A 194 39.34 9.33 32.35
CA LEU A 194 38.65 8.25 31.61
C LEU A 194 37.32 8.73 31.02
N LEU A 195 36.56 9.54 31.76
CA LEU A 195 35.29 10.10 31.29
C LEU A 195 35.48 11.20 30.24
N VAL A 196 36.43 12.11 30.43
CA VAL A 196 36.81 13.12 29.41
C VAL A 196 37.30 12.45 28.13
N TYR A 197 37.99 11.31 28.24
CA TYR A 197 38.40 10.53 27.08
C TYR A 197 37.20 10.04 26.25
N ASN A 198 36.16 9.49 26.90
CA ASN A 198 34.91 9.10 26.24
C ASN A 198 34.19 10.31 25.62
N LEU A 199 34.10 11.42 26.34
CA LEU A 199 33.48 12.65 25.84
C LEU A 199 34.24 13.29 24.67
N ARG A 200 35.56 13.10 24.59
CA ARG A 200 36.43 13.67 23.54
C ARG A 200 36.46 12.83 22.27
N SER A 201 36.34 11.50 22.37
CA SER A 201 36.15 10.62 21.21
C SER A 201 34.90 11.05 20.43
N ILE A 202 33.80 11.34 21.14
CA ILE A 202 32.55 11.85 20.56
C ILE A 202 32.70 13.26 19.96
N ALA A 203 33.48 14.17 20.57
CA ALA A 203 33.71 15.51 20.02
C ALA A 203 34.52 15.49 18.70
N LEU A 204 35.37 14.47 18.50
CA LEU A 204 36.04 14.24 17.22
C LEU A 204 35.04 13.80 16.14
N GLU A 205 33.99 13.07 16.50
CA GLU A 205 32.90 12.68 15.58
C GLU A 205 32.07 13.90 15.12
N ASP A 206 31.86 14.89 15.99
CA ASP A 206 31.08 16.10 15.67
C ASP A 206 31.87 17.18 14.90
N GLU A 207 33.15 17.40 15.22
CA GLU A 207 33.97 18.50 14.64
C GLU A 207 35.09 18.04 13.69
N GLY A 208 35.30 16.73 13.57
CA GLY A 208 36.38 16.10 12.79
C GLY A 208 37.78 16.37 13.36
N LEU A 209 38.78 15.64 12.85
CA LEU A 209 40.18 15.79 13.26
C LEU A 209 40.71 17.23 13.19
N VAL A 210 40.35 17.95 12.14
CA VAL A 210 40.81 19.32 11.89
C VAL A 210 40.24 20.31 12.91
N GLY A 211 38.94 20.22 13.22
CA GLY A 211 38.30 21.06 14.23
C GLY A 211 38.87 20.80 15.62
N ALA A 212 39.00 19.53 15.99
CA ALA A 212 39.56 19.11 17.27
C ALA A 212 41.03 19.54 17.46
N LEU A 213 41.83 19.57 16.39
CA LEU A 213 43.21 20.06 16.43
C LEU A 213 43.29 21.59 16.57
N ARG A 214 42.41 22.32 15.87
CA ARG A 214 42.36 23.78 15.97
C ARG A 214 41.98 24.24 17.38
N HIS A 215 40.88 23.70 17.93
CA HIS A 215 40.44 24.03 19.28
C HIS A 215 41.52 23.68 20.33
N ARG A 216 42.28 22.61 20.10
CA ARG A 216 43.40 22.23 20.96
C ARG A 216 44.54 23.24 20.85
N LEU A 217 44.94 23.65 19.65
CA LEU A 217 46.01 24.63 19.46
C LEU A 217 45.63 25.94 20.16
N ASP A 218 44.41 26.45 19.96
CA ASP A 218 43.92 27.66 20.65
C ASP A 218 44.02 27.54 22.18
N SER A 219 43.66 26.36 22.72
CA SER A 219 43.77 26.08 24.15
C SER A 219 45.21 26.03 24.67
N VAL A 220 46.18 25.71 23.82
CA VAL A 220 47.61 25.67 24.15
C VAL A 220 48.24 27.05 23.99
N GLU A 221 47.91 27.80 22.94
CA GLU A 221 48.35 29.18 22.73
C GLU A 221 48.00 30.06 23.94
N GLY A 222 46.75 29.98 24.41
CA GLY A 222 46.27 30.77 25.55
C GLY A 222 46.96 30.45 26.87
N ARG A 223 47.51 29.23 27.04
CA ARG A 223 48.18 28.82 28.29
C ARG A 223 49.70 28.96 28.23
N ALA A 224 50.29 28.75 27.06
CA ALA A 224 51.74 28.74 26.86
C ALA A 224 52.28 30.08 26.33
N GLY A 225 51.41 30.99 25.88
CA GLY A 225 51.80 32.28 25.33
C GLY A 225 52.55 32.18 23.99
N VAL A 226 52.36 31.07 23.26
CA VAL A 226 53.04 30.81 21.98
C VAL A 226 52.04 31.06 20.84
N GLN A 227 52.47 31.70 19.76
CA GLN A 227 51.67 31.79 18.53
C GLN A 227 51.95 30.58 17.64
N THR A 228 50.91 29.86 17.26
CA THR A 228 50.95 28.73 16.33
C THR A 228 50.27 29.09 15.01
N ARG A 229 50.74 28.46 13.93
CA ARG A 229 50.12 28.61 12.60
C ARG A 229 49.66 27.23 12.14
N PHE A 230 48.35 27.02 12.12
CA PHE A 230 47.74 25.78 11.64
C PHE A 230 47.33 25.93 10.17
N MET A 231 47.95 25.14 9.29
CA MET A 231 47.66 25.17 7.85
C MET A 231 47.04 23.84 7.41
N VAL A 232 45.85 23.92 6.82
CA VAL A 232 45.16 22.79 6.20
C VAL A 232 45.16 23.03 4.70
N LYS A 233 45.75 22.12 3.92
CA LYS A 233 45.71 22.17 2.46
C LYS A 233 44.42 21.48 1.99
N PRO A 234 43.50 22.19 1.30
CA PRO A 234 42.23 21.61 0.84
C PRO A 234 42.40 20.67 -0.38
N GLU A 235 43.52 20.77 -1.09
CA GLU A 235 43.84 19.90 -2.23
C GLU A 235 44.20 18.50 -1.73
N GLY A 236 43.30 17.53 -1.95
CA GLY A 236 43.48 16.15 -1.51
C GLY A 236 42.90 15.84 -0.12
N ALA A 237 41.78 16.48 0.25
CA ALA A 237 41.02 16.11 1.45
C ALA A 237 40.56 14.64 1.35
N ILE A 238 41.36 13.75 1.92
CA ILE A 238 41.00 12.34 2.10
C ILE A 238 40.05 12.29 3.29
N GLU A 239 38.83 11.82 3.08
CA GLU A 239 37.96 11.42 4.18
C GLU A 239 38.59 10.21 4.87
N LEU A 240 39.09 10.44 6.08
CA LEU A 240 39.67 9.39 6.90
C LEU A 240 38.54 8.68 7.64
N PRO A 241 38.54 7.34 7.73
CA PRO A 241 37.63 6.64 8.62
C PRO A 241 37.81 7.14 10.06
N THR A 242 36.71 7.28 10.81
CA THR A 242 36.69 7.81 12.19
C THR A 242 37.75 7.17 13.09
N ALA A 243 37.94 5.85 12.99
CA ALA A 243 38.94 5.12 13.75
C ALA A 243 40.40 5.58 13.47
N VAL A 244 40.69 6.02 12.25
CA VAL A 244 42.01 6.54 11.85
C VAL A 244 42.19 7.96 12.35
N GLU A 245 41.15 8.80 12.28
CA GLU A 245 41.16 10.14 12.87
C GLU A 245 41.42 10.09 14.38
N GLU A 246 40.75 9.19 15.08
CA GLU A 246 40.97 8.97 16.51
C GLU A 246 42.40 8.54 16.83
N GLY A 247 42.95 7.62 16.03
CA GLY A 247 44.32 7.15 16.16
C GLY A 247 45.33 8.29 16.00
N LEU A 248 45.17 9.11 14.95
CA LEU A 248 46.02 10.27 14.68
C LEU A 248 45.91 11.32 15.78
N TYR A 249 44.69 11.66 16.20
CA TYR A 249 44.47 12.58 17.30
C TYR A 249 45.12 12.08 18.60
N ARG A 250 45.06 10.77 18.87
CA ARG A 250 45.67 10.16 20.06
C ARG A 250 47.20 10.27 20.05
N VAL A 251 47.84 10.06 18.90
CA VAL A 251 49.29 10.23 18.75
C VAL A 251 49.70 11.68 18.98
N LEU A 252 48.98 12.62 18.36
CA LEU A 252 49.24 14.07 18.52
C LEU A 252 48.97 14.56 19.95
N HIS A 253 48.04 13.92 20.66
CA HIS A 253 47.67 14.28 22.02
C HIS A 253 48.65 13.79 23.09
N ARG A 254 49.44 12.74 22.81
CA ARG A 254 50.30 12.11 23.82
C ARG A 254 51.44 13.07 24.18
N LYS A 255 51.38 13.66 25.38
CA LYS A 255 52.54 14.37 25.97
C LYS A 255 53.71 13.38 26.09
N ARG A 256 54.83 13.70 25.43
CA ARG A 256 56.14 13.21 25.82
C ARG A 256 56.64 14.03 27.01
#